data_AF-A0A965R629-F1
#
_entry.id   AF-A0A965R629-F1
#
_cell.length_a   1.000
_cell.length_b   1.000
_cell.length_c   1.000
_cell.angle_alpha   90.00
_cell.angle_beta   90.00
_cell.angle_gamma   90.00
#
_symmetry.space_group_name_H-M   'P 1'
#
loop_
_entity.id
_entity.type
_entity.pdbx_description
1 polymer ?
#
loop_
_entity_poly.entity_id
_entity_poly.type
_entity_poly.pdbx_seq_one_letter_code
_entity_poly.pdbx_strand_id
1 'polypeptide(L)'
;MRLSKNKKSIAFFTFLGFITLIALFFWKLDTKERSLSNAFTIFGTYLSLIGILISISQIQDVASINESTKQAIDDSIHRLNQLVVIADLSKAIKIIEEIQQFIQQHNYPIALIRMKDLKTILIQAKHNQDVLTNFNTTLFEINVNELIKDIFKLEDYILGVRNRNFNISKISKNLGALSTILTIVETKLKNN
;
A
#
# COMPACT_ATOMS: atom_id res chain seq x y z
N MET A 1 -26.79 0.26 -5.08
CA MET A 1 -28.26 -0.01 -5.08
C MET A 1 -29.03 0.61 -3.90
N ARG A 2 -28.45 0.76 -2.69
CA ARG A 2 -29.07 1.44 -1.53
C ARG A 2 -29.19 2.98 -1.66
N LEU A 3 -28.23 3.64 -2.31
CA LEU A 3 -28.18 5.10 -2.51
C LEU A 3 -29.37 5.70 -3.29
N SER A 4 -29.80 5.03 -4.36
CA SER A 4 -30.96 5.44 -5.18
C SER A 4 -32.28 5.34 -4.38
N LYS A 5 -32.39 4.35 -3.50
CA LYS A 5 -33.57 4.17 -2.65
C LYS A 5 -33.69 5.28 -1.61
N ASN A 6 -32.61 5.66 -0.93
CA ASN A 6 -32.66 6.72 0.09
C ASN A 6 -32.99 8.09 -0.51
N LYS A 7 -32.39 8.46 -1.66
CA LYS A 7 -32.72 9.72 -2.34
C LYS A 7 -34.17 9.77 -2.84
N LYS A 8 -34.66 8.67 -3.41
CA LYS A 8 -36.08 8.55 -3.82
C LYS A 8 -37.03 8.59 -2.61
N SER A 9 -36.63 7.99 -1.49
CA SER A 9 -37.42 7.99 -0.26
C SER A 9 -37.49 9.38 0.38
N ILE A 10 -36.38 10.10 0.46
CA ILE A 10 -36.35 11.48 0.98
C ILE A 10 -37.22 12.39 0.10
N ALA A 11 -37.09 12.29 -1.22
CA ALA A 11 -37.92 13.06 -2.14
C ALA A 11 -39.42 12.75 -1.97
N PHE A 12 -39.78 11.47 -1.82
CA PHE A 12 -41.16 11.04 -1.58
C PHE A 12 -41.73 11.58 -0.24
N PHE A 13 -40.97 11.45 0.85
CA PHE A 13 -41.39 11.98 2.16
C PHE A 13 -41.47 13.50 2.20
N THR A 14 -40.60 14.19 1.46
CA THR A 14 -40.63 15.65 1.32
C THR A 14 -41.88 16.09 0.55
N PHE A 15 -42.22 15.39 -0.54
CA PHE A 15 -43.43 15.66 -1.29
C PHE A 15 -44.70 15.42 -0.46
N LEU A 16 -44.77 14.28 0.24
CA LEU A 16 -45.91 13.94 1.09
C LEU A 16 -46.06 14.90 2.27
N GLY A 17 -44.95 15.29 2.91
CA GLY A 17 -44.94 16.26 3.99
C GLY A 17 -45.41 17.65 3.55
N PHE A 18 -44.99 18.08 2.35
CA PHE A 18 -45.41 19.35 1.78
C PHE A 18 -46.93 19.41 1.53
N ILE A 19 -47.51 18.36 0.94
CA ILE A 19 -48.97 18.24 0.74
C ILE A 19 -49.72 18.29 2.08
N THR A 20 -49.23 17.56 3.08
CA THR A 20 -49.84 17.49 4.41
C THR A 20 -49.80 18.87 5.10
N LEU A 21 -48.72 19.61 4.92
CA LEU A 21 -48.51 20.93 5.51
C LEU A 21 -49.39 22.01 4.83
N ILE A 22 -49.61 21.91 3.51
CA ILE A 22 -50.63 22.71 2.80
C ILE A 22 -52.03 22.40 3.35
N ALA A 23 -52.38 21.12 3.51
CA ALA A 23 -53.69 20.74 4.04
C ALA A 23 -53.90 21.29 5.45
N LEU A 24 -52.92 21.17 6.35
CA LEU A 24 -52.99 21.74 7.69
C LEU A 24 -53.10 23.27 7.69
N PHE A 25 -52.40 23.95 6.77
CA PHE A 25 -52.49 25.40 6.65
C PHE A 25 -53.91 25.88 6.29
N PHE A 26 -54.61 25.17 5.40
CA PHE A 26 -55.97 25.53 5.01
C PHE A 26 -57.07 24.99 5.92
N TRP A 27 -56.82 23.92 6.68
CA TRP A 27 -57.85 23.28 7.50
C TRP A 27 -57.82 23.70 8.97
N LYS A 28 -56.63 23.99 9.51
CA LYS A 28 -56.44 24.22 10.94
C LYS A 28 -56.15 25.67 11.34
N LEU A 29 -55.56 26.49 10.46
CA LEU A 29 -55.34 27.91 10.77
C LEU A 29 -56.64 28.69 10.56
N ASP A 30 -56.95 29.57 11.50
CA ASP A 30 -58.04 30.52 11.37
C ASP A 30 -57.78 31.51 10.22
N THR A 31 -58.85 32.02 9.62
CA THR A 31 -58.77 32.92 8.45
C THR A 31 -57.93 34.19 8.70
N LYS A 32 -57.83 34.65 9.95
CA LYS A 32 -56.99 35.78 10.36
C LYS A 32 -55.49 35.44 10.39
N GLU A 33 -55.14 34.18 10.61
CA GLU A 33 -53.75 33.72 10.70
C GLU A 33 -53.18 33.26 9.35
N ARG A 34 -54.02 33.11 8.33
CA ARG A 34 -53.64 32.79 6.94
C ARG A 34 -53.06 33.99 6.20
N SER A 35 -52.09 34.67 6.82
CA SER A 35 -51.34 35.73 6.17
C SER A 35 -50.22 35.16 5.30
N LEU A 36 -49.84 35.91 4.26
CA LEU A 36 -48.73 35.54 3.39
C LEU A 36 -47.40 35.45 4.17
N SER A 37 -47.26 36.27 5.21
CA SER A 37 -46.12 36.23 6.14
C SER A 37 -46.05 34.91 6.91
N ASN A 38 -47.17 34.49 7.52
CA ASN A 38 -47.23 33.24 8.28
C ASN A 38 -47.03 32.02 7.38
N ALA A 39 -47.57 32.03 6.16
CA ALA A 39 -47.29 31.01 5.17
C ALA A 39 -45.78 30.92 4.90
N PHE A 40 -45.14 32.06 4.60
CA PHE A 40 -43.70 32.11 4.32
C PHE A 40 -42.86 31.58 5.49
N THR A 41 -43.22 31.92 6.74
CA THR A 41 -42.54 31.40 7.93
C THR A 41 -42.71 29.88 8.05
N ILE A 42 -43.93 29.34 7.97
CA ILE A 42 -44.17 27.91 8.17
C ILE A 42 -43.53 27.08 7.05
N PHE A 43 -43.73 27.47 5.78
CA PHE A 43 -43.12 26.77 4.64
C PHE A 43 -41.61 26.95 4.61
N GLY A 44 -41.09 28.13 4.96
CA GLY A 44 -39.66 28.41 5.07
C GLY A 44 -38.97 27.56 6.14
N THR A 45 -39.58 27.41 7.32
CA THR A 45 -39.08 26.52 8.38
C THR A 45 -39.09 25.07 7.92
N TYR A 46 -40.15 24.62 7.26
CA TYR A 46 -40.23 23.26 6.72
C TYR A 46 -39.13 22.97 5.68
N LEU A 47 -38.95 23.87 4.70
CA LEU A 47 -37.91 23.73 3.68
C LEU A 47 -36.49 23.77 4.28
N SER A 48 -36.27 24.59 5.32
CA SER A 48 -35.01 24.65 6.05
C SER A 48 -34.66 23.32 6.72
N LEU A 49 -35.63 22.69 7.41
CA LEU A 49 -35.44 21.37 8.03
C LEU A 49 -35.09 20.29 6.99
N ILE A 50 -35.77 20.30 5.85
CA ILE A 50 -35.46 19.38 4.75
C ILE A 50 -34.05 19.65 4.19
N GLY A 51 -33.68 20.92 4.02
CA GLY A 51 -32.34 21.31 3.59
C GLY A 51 -31.24 20.81 4.53
N ILE A 52 -31.45 20.88 5.85
CA ILE A 52 -30.54 20.34 6.85
C ILE A 52 -30.41 18.82 6.73
N LEU A 53 -31.52 18.08 6.57
CA LEU A 53 -31.50 16.63 6.40
C LEU A 53 -30.73 16.20 5.14
N ILE A 54 -30.92 16.92 4.04
CA ILE A 54 -30.19 16.70 2.79
C ILE A 54 -28.69 16.94 3.00
N SER A 55 -28.31 18.04 3.66
CA SER A 55 -26.92 18.36 3.96
C SER A 55 -26.25 17.31 4.84
N ILE A 56 -26.94 16.81 5.87
CA ILE A 56 -26.44 15.71 6.71
C ILE A 56 -26.16 14.46 5.86
N SER A 57 -27.08 14.09 4.96
CA SER A 57 -26.88 12.95 4.05
C SER A 57 -25.69 13.17 3.12
N GLN A 58 -25.48 14.38 2.60
CA GLN A 58 -24.34 14.70 1.74
C GLN A 58 -23.01 14.62 2.49
N ILE A 59 -22.95 15.10 3.74
CA ILE A 59 -21.75 15.03 4.58
C ILE A 59 -21.37 13.55 4.85
N GLN A 60 -22.35 12.70 5.11
CA GLN A 60 -22.11 11.26 5.29
C GLN A 60 -21.59 10.60 4.01
N ASP A 61 -22.17 10.94 2.85
CA ASP A 61 -21.70 10.45 1.55
C ASP A 61 -20.23 10.88 1.32
N VAL A 62 -19.91 12.16 1.53
CA VAL A 62 -18.55 12.69 1.39
C VAL A 62 -17.58 12.01 2.37
N ALA A 63 -17.99 11.76 3.61
CA ALA A 63 -17.16 11.05 4.59
C ALA A 63 -16.87 9.61 4.13
N SER A 64 -17.87 8.89 3.62
CA SER A 64 -17.68 7.52 3.11
C SER A 64 -16.81 7.45 1.86
N ILE A 65 -16.94 8.43 0.95
CA ILE A 65 -16.08 8.57 -0.23
C ILE A 65 -14.65 8.84 0.23
N ASN A 66 -14.45 9.73 1.20
CA ASN A 66 -13.13 10.05 1.72
C ASN A 66 -12.47 8.83 2.39
N GLU A 67 -13.22 8.03 3.14
CA GLU A 67 -12.73 6.79 3.75
C GLU A 67 -12.34 5.75 2.69
N SER A 68 -13.21 5.48 1.71
CA SER A 68 -12.90 4.57 0.61
C SER A 68 -11.73 5.04 -0.26
N THR A 69 -11.60 6.36 -0.46
CA THR A 69 -10.47 6.96 -1.20
C THR A 69 -9.19 6.82 -0.41
N LYS A 70 -9.22 7.09 0.90
CA LYS A 70 -8.07 6.88 1.78
C LYS A 70 -7.61 5.43 1.76
N GLN A 71 -8.56 4.48 1.85
CA GLN A 71 -8.26 3.06 1.75
C GLN A 71 -7.63 2.70 0.39
N ALA A 72 -8.18 3.20 -0.72
CA ALA A 72 -7.62 2.96 -2.06
C ALA A 72 -6.21 3.56 -2.24
N ILE A 73 -5.93 4.71 -1.59
CA ILE A 73 -4.59 5.32 -1.55
C ILE A 73 -3.64 4.45 -0.74
N ASP A 74 -4.04 4.02 0.46
CA ASP A 74 -3.22 3.16 1.31
C ASP A 74 -2.89 1.83 0.60
N ASP A 75 -3.87 1.21 -0.06
CA ASP A 75 -3.68 0.01 -0.89
C ASP A 75 -2.72 0.26 -2.07
N SER A 76 -2.81 1.44 -2.71
CA SER A 76 -1.92 1.83 -3.82
C SER A 76 -0.48 2.04 -3.35
N ILE A 77 -0.28 2.70 -2.21
CA ILE A 77 1.04 2.88 -1.59
C ILE A 77 1.62 1.52 -1.22
N HIS A 78 0.82 0.61 -0.67
CA HIS A 78 1.27 -0.73 -0.33
C HIS A 78 1.73 -1.50 -1.57
N ARG A 79 0.95 -1.48 -2.66
CA ARG A 79 1.34 -2.08 -3.94
C ARG A 79 2.60 -1.45 -4.53
N LEU A 80 2.75 -0.13 -4.46
CA LEU A 80 3.96 0.56 -4.92
C LEU A 80 5.20 0.10 -4.13
N ASN A 81 5.10 -0.01 -2.81
CA ASN A 81 6.19 -0.52 -1.97
C ASN A 81 6.54 -1.98 -2.33
N GLN A 82 5.54 -2.84 -2.59
CA GLN A 82 5.78 -4.20 -3.06
C GLN A 82 6.52 -4.22 -4.41
N LEU A 83 6.12 -3.38 -5.37
CA LEU A 83 6.79 -3.27 -6.68
C LEU A 83 8.24 -2.80 -6.56
N VAL A 84 8.53 -1.83 -5.68
CA VAL A 84 9.90 -1.38 -5.41
C VAL A 84 10.74 -2.53 -4.85
N VAL A 85 10.22 -3.28 -3.88
CA VAL A 85 10.90 -4.46 -3.32
C VAL A 85 11.14 -5.52 -4.41
N ILE A 86 10.15 -5.82 -5.25
CA ILE A 86 10.30 -6.76 -6.39
C ILE A 86 11.43 -6.31 -7.33
N ALA A 87 11.50 -5.01 -7.64
CA ALA A 87 12.54 -4.46 -8.50
C ALA A 87 13.95 -4.58 -7.87
N ASP A 88 14.07 -4.28 -6.57
CA ASP A 88 15.32 -4.45 -5.83
C ASP A 88 15.76 -5.93 -5.77
N LEU A 89 14.82 -6.86 -5.58
CA LEU A 89 15.08 -8.30 -5.61
C LEU A 89 15.53 -8.77 -7.01
N SER A 90 14.85 -8.33 -8.07
CA SER A 90 15.24 -8.61 -9.46
C SER A 90 16.68 -8.15 -9.74
N LYS A 91 17.00 -6.93 -9.29
CA LYS A 91 18.34 -6.35 -9.43
C LYS A 91 19.39 -7.16 -8.65
N ALA A 92 19.05 -7.58 -7.43
CA ALA A 92 19.93 -8.41 -6.60
C ALA A 92 20.22 -9.77 -7.25
N ILE A 93 19.21 -10.44 -7.82
CA ILE A 93 19.38 -11.72 -8.55
C ILE A 93 20.35 -11.54 -9.72
N LYS A 94 20.17 -10.49 -10.53
CA LYS A 94 21.06 -10.20 -11.66
C LYS A 94 22.50 -9.91 -11.21
N ILE A 95 22.68 -9.17 -10.12
CA ILE A 95 24.02 -8.91 -9.56
C ILE A 95 24.67 -10.21 -9.07
N ILE A 96 23.90 -11.14 -8.50
CA ILE A 96 24.41 -12.47 -8.12
C ILE A 96 24.96 -13.22 -9.34
N GLU A 97 24.24 -13.21 -10.46
CA GLU A 97 24.70 -13.82 -11.70
C GLU A 97 26.00 -13.18 -12.21
N GLU A 98 26.08 -11.83 -12.20
CA GLU A 98 27.30 -11.10 -12.54
C GLU A 98 28.48 -11.50 -11.63
N ILE A 99 28.27 -11.57 -10.31
CA ILE A 99 29.30 -11.99 -9.34
C ILE A 99 29.78 -13.41 -9.67
N GLN A 100 28.87 -14.35 -9.92
CA GLN A 100 29.23 -15.73 -10.25
C GLN A 100 30.03 -15.80 -11.55
N GLN A 101 29.67 -15.00 -12.56
CA GLN A 101 30.42 -14.90 -13.81
C GLN A 101 31.83 -14.34 -13.59
N PHE A 102 31.98 -13.27 -12.80
CA PHE A 102 33.30 -12.70 -12.48
C PHE A 102 34.17 -13.68 -11.68
N ILE A 103 33.57 -14.44 -10.77
CA ILE A 103 34.25 -15.52 -10.04
C ILE A 103 34.77 -16.59 -11.00
N GLN A 104 33.95 -17.02 -11.97
CA GLN A 104 34.36 -18.00 -12.99
C GLN A 104 35.50 -17.48 -13.89
N GLN A 105 35.50 -16.19 -14.18
CA GLN A 105 36.56 -15.51 -14.94
C GLN A 105 37.81 -15.20 -14.12
N HIS A 106 37.86 -15.61 -12.85
CA HIS A 106 38.91 -15.27 -11.88
C HIS A 106 39.11 -13.75 -11.67
N ASN A 107 38.11 -12.93 -12.01
CA ASN A 107 38.14 -11.48 -11.82
C ASN A 107 37.60 -11.10 -10.43
N TYR A 108 38.34 -11.52 -9.40
CA TYR A 108 37.94 -11.37 -8.00
C TYR A 108 37.76 -9.91 -7.54
N PRO A 109 38.59 -8.93 -7.97
CA PRO A 109 38.38 -7.54 -7.61
C PRO A 109 37.02 -7.00 -8.06
N ILE A 110 36.59 -7.30 -9.29
CA ILE A 110 35.28 -6.87 -9.79
C ILE A 110 34.16 -7.63 -9.08
N ALA A 111 34.33 -8.94 -8.85
CA ALA A 111 33.39 -9.72 -8.05
C ALA A 111 33.19 -9.11 -6.65
N LEU A 112 34.27 -8.67 -5.99
CA LEU A 112 34.21 -8.04 -4.67
C LEU A 112 33.42 -6.73 -4.70
N ILE A 113 33.65 -5.88 -5.70
CA ILE A 113 32.88 -4.63 -5.88
C ILE A 113 31.39 -4.97 -6.01
N ARG A 114 31.03 -5.92 -6.87
CA ARG A 114 29.64 -6.33 -7.06
C ARG A 114 29.02 -6.98 -5.82
N MET A 115 29.78 -7.73 -5.03
CA MET A 115 29.29 -8.26 -3.75
C MET A 115 29.00 -7.13 -2.74
N LYS A 116 29.79 -6.06 -2.74
CA LYS A 116 29.53 -4.86 -1.92
C LYS A 116 28.27 -4.11 -2.40
N ASP A 117 28.06 -4.01 -3.71
CA ASP A 117 26.81 -3.47 -4.29
C ASP A 117 25.60 -4.31 -3.85
N LEU A 118 25.70 -5.65 -3.96
CA LEU A 118 24.66 -6.59 -3.55
C LEU A 118 24.31 -6.44 -2.07
N LYS A 119 25.31 -6.36 -1.19
CA LYS A 119 25.10 -6.12 0.25
C LYS A 119 24.23 -4.88 0.50
N THR A 120 24.49 -3.79 -0.23
CA THR A 120 23.77 -2.52 -0.04
C THR A 120 22.29 -2.69 -0.39
N ILE A 121 21.99 -3.34 -1.51
CA ILE A 121 20.61 -3.61 -1.96
C ILE A 121 19.88 -4.50 -0.95
N LEU A 122 20.52 -5.56 -0.44
CA LEU A 122 19.89 -6.48 0.50
C LEU A 122 19.60 -5.85 1.86
N ILE A 123 20.46 -4.93 2.33
CA ILE A 123 20.21 -4.17 3.56
C ILE A 123 19.03 -3.20 3.36
N GLN A 124 18.94 -2.54 2.21
CA GLN A 124 17.81 -1.67 1.89
C GLN A 124 16.50 -2.46 1.80
N ALA A 125 16.52 -3.60 1.10
CA ALA A 125 15.37 -4.51 1.02
C ALA A 125 14.93 -4.99 2.42
N LYS A 126 15.87 -5.28 3.32
CA LYS A 126 15.58 -5.66 4.72
C LYS A 126 14.78 -4.59 5.47
N HIS A 127 15.01 -3.31 5.20
CA HIS A 127 14.35 -2.22 5.90
C HIS A 127 12.88 -2.05 5.49
N ASN A 128 12.49 -2.57 4.32
CA ASN A 128 11.09 -2.69 3.88
C ASN A 128 10.39 -3.90 4.52
N GLN A 129 10.58 -4.05 5.83
CA GLN A 129 10.34 -5.26 6.61
C GLN A 129 8.86 -5.68 6.62
N ASP A 130 7.92 -4.73 6.53
CA ASP A 130 6.47 -4.99 6.51
C ASP A 130 6.01 -5.80 5.31
N VAL A 131 6.75 -5.77 4.20
CA VAL A 131 6.47 -6.58 3.00
C VAL A 131 7.14 -7.97 3.10
N LEU A 132 8.21 -8.08 3.89
CA LEU A 132 9.03 -9.28 4.04
C LEU A 132 8.68 -10.14 5.25
N THR A 133 7.89 -9.64 6.21
CA THR A 133 7.48 -10.34 7.44
C THR A 133 6.72 -11.65 7.20
N ASN A 134 6.12 -11.81 6.02
CA ASN A 134 5.47 -13.06 5.60
C ASN A 134 6.42 -14.08 4.96
N PHE A 135 7.70 -13.74 4.78
CA PHE A 135 8.68 -14.55 4.06
C PHE A 135 9.90 -14.86 4.91
N ASN A 136 9.93 -16.06 5.49
CA ASN A 136 11.10 -16.78 6.04
C ASN A 136 12.30 -15.89 6.44
N THR A 137 12.04 -14.86 7.25
CA THR A 137 12.94 -13.71 7.46
C THR A 137 14.26 -14.16 8.05
N THR A 138 14.22 -15.20 8.89
CA THR A 138 15.39 -15.85 9.48
C THR A 138 16.34 -16.41 8.41
N LEU A 139 15.81 -17.06 7.37
CA LEU A 139 16.63 -17.64 6.31
C LEU A 139 17.26 -16.54 5.43
N PHE A 140 16.52 -15.48 5.14
CA PHE A 140 17.05 -14.31 4.42
C PHE A 140 18.19 -13.66 5.21
N GLU A 141 17.99 -13.40 6.50
CA GLU A 141 19.03 -12.81 7.37
C GLU A 141 20.28 -13.67 7.48
N ILE A 142 20.12 -15.00 7.60
CA ILE A 142 21.25 -15.94 7.61
C ILE A 142 22.07 -15.79 6.32
N ASN A 143 21.43 -15.75 5.15
CA ASN A 143 22.14 -15.64 3.87
C ASN A 143 22.80 -14.28 3.66
N VAL A 144 22.18 -13.18 4.12
CA VAL A 144 22.81 -11.84 4.11
C VAL A 144 24.06 -11.82 5.00
N ASN A 145 23.99 -12.43 6.19
CA ASN A 145 25.14 -12.53 7.08
C ASN A 145 26.27 -13.40 6.50
N GLU A 146 25.94 -14.52 5.83
CA GLU A 146 26.92 -15.32 5.12
C GLU A 146 27.56 -14.57 3.94
N LEU A 147 26.78 -13.78 3.17
CA LEU A 147 27.32 -12.91 2.13
C LEU A 147 28.34 -11.91 2.71
N ILE A 148 28.04 -11.28 3.85
CA ILE A 148 28.96 -10.35 4.50
C ILE A 148 30.27 -11.05 4.88
N LYS A 149 30.20 -12.26 5.45
CA LYS A 149 31.39 -13.06 5.75
C LYS A 149 32.19 -13.39 4.50
N ASP A 150 31.52 -13.69 3.39
CA ASP A 150 32.16 -14.03 2.12
C ASP A 150 32.82 -12.83 1.44
N ILE A 151 32.26 -11.62 1.58
CA ILE A 151 32.91 -10.37 1.18
C ILE A 151 34.26 -10.22 1.88
N PHE A 152 34.28 -10.37 3.22
CA PHE A 152 35.53 -10.23 3.98
C PHE A 152 36.57 -11.28 3.58
N LYS A 153 36.16 -12.54 3.39
CA LYS A 153 37.08 -13.59 2.94
C LYS A 153 37.66 -13.32 1.55
N LEU A 154 36.86 -12.79 0.63
CA LEU A 154 37.31 -12.45 -0.72
C LEU A 154 38.26 -11.23 -0.71
N GLU A 155 37.98 -10.24 0.13
CA GLU A 155 38.83 -9.08 0.37
C GLU A 155 40.19 -9.49 0.95
N ASP A 156 40.21 -10.32 2.00
CA ASP A 156 41.43 -10.88 2.57
C ASP A 156 42.26 -11.64 1.53
N TYR A 157 41.61 -12.44 0.68
CA TYR A 157 42.26 -13.19 -0.40
C TYR A 157 42.91 -12.27 -1.43
N ILE A 158 42.21 -11.21 -1.87
CA ILE A 158 42.73 -10.22 -2.83
C ILE A 158 43.93 -9.45 -2.24
N LEU A 159 43.89 -9.14 -0.94
CA LEU A 159 44.97 -8.43 -0.24
C LEU A 159 46.18 -9.32 0.10
N GLY A 160 46.14 -10.61 -0.24
CA GLY A 160 47.24 -11.55 0.03
C GLY A 160 47.35 -11.96 1.50
N VAL A 161 46.32 -11.72 2.31
CA VAL A 161 46.25 -12.18 3.70
C VAL A 161 46.10 -13.71 3.67
N ARG A 162 46.99 -14.44 4.35
CA ARG A 162 46.95 -15.91 4.38
C ARG A 162 45.65 -16.41 5.01
N ASN A 163 44.67 -16.75 4.18
CA ASN A 163 43.44 -17.38 4.60
C ASN A 163 43.43 -18.85 4.16
N ARG A 164 43.87 -19.76 5.04
CA ARG A 164 43.92 -21.21 4.77
C ARG A 164 42.55 -21.83 4.46
N ASN A 165 41.46 -21.13 4.77
CA ASN A 165 40.08 -21.60 4.59
C ASN A 165 39.33 -20.86 3.47
N PHE A 166 40.02 -20.13 2.58
CA PHE A 166 39.38 -19.50 1.45
C PHE A 166 38.90 -20.55 0.44
N ASN A 167 37.59 -20.61 0.23
CA ASN A 167 36.96 -21.54 -0.71
C ASN A 167 35.97 -20.80 -1.59
N ILE A 168 36.38 -20.54 -2.84
CA ILE A 168 35.57 -19.84 -3.84
C ILE A 168 34.29 -20.60 -4.21
N SER A 169 34.34 -21.94 -4.16
CA SER A 169 33.17 -22.79 -4.38
C SER A 169 32.11 -22.61 -3.28
N LYS A 170 32.55 -22.36 -2.03
CA LYS A 170 31.64 -22.03 -0.93
C LYS A 170 30.91 -20.70 -1.17
N ILE A 171 31.63 -19.67 -1.63
CA ILE A 171 31.05 -18.36 -1.98
C ILE A 171 30.01 -18.54 -3.11
N SER A 172 30.36 -19.28 -4.16
CA SER A 172 29.45 -19.55 -5.28
C SER A 172 28.18 -20.29 -4.84
N LYS A 173 28.31 -21.27 -3.94
CA LYS A 173 27.18 -22.01 -3.36
C LYS A 173 26.27 -21.11 -2.50
N ASN A 174 26.86 -20.27 -1.66
CA ASN A 174 26.12 -19.32 -0.83
C ASN A 174 25.34 -18.31 -1.69
N LEU A 175 25.96 -17.81 -2.76
CA LEU A 175 25.32 -16.94 -3.75
C LEU A 175 24.15 -17.63 -4.45
N GLY A 176 24.30 -18.91 -4.84
CA GLY A 176 23.23 -19.70 -5.45
C GLY A 176 22.03 -19.92 -4.50
N ALA A 177 22.30 -20.20 -3.22
CA ALA A 177 21.27 -20.33 -2.20
C ALA A 177 20.51 -19.00 -1.99
N LEU A 178 21.25 -17.89 -1.94
CA LEU A 178 20.66 -16.55 -1.84
C LEU A 178 19.78 -16.23 -3.06
N SER A 179 20.28 -16.44 -4.29
CA SER A 179 19.50 -16.23 -5.52
C SER A 179 18.19 -17.03 -5.53
N THR A 180 18.23 -18.29 -5.09
CA THR A 180 17.04 -19.15 -4.98
C THR A 180 16.00 -18.55 -4.03
N ILE A 181 16.44 -18.09 -2.85
CA ILE A 181 15.54 -17.47 -1.87
C ILE A 181 14.95 -16.17 -2.41
N LEU A 182 15.78 -15.31 -3.02
CA LEU A 182 15.30 -14.06 -3.60
C LEU A 182 14.25 -14.32 -4.70
N THR A 183 14.48 -15.31 -5.56
CA THR A 183 13.54 -15.70 -6.62
C THR A 183 12.21 -16.20 -6.04
N ILE A 184 12.26 -17.00 -4.97
CA ILE A 184 11.04 -17.48 -4.29
C ILE A 184 10.26 -16.30 -3.70
N VAL A 185 10.95 -15.37 -3.02
CA VAL A 185 10.31 -14.19 -2.44
C VAL A 185 9.72 -13.30 -3.54
N GLU A 186 10.48 -13.02 -4.60
CA GLU A 186 10.05 -12.23 -5.75
C GLU A 186 8.80 -12.82 -6.42
N THR A 187 8.79 -14.13 -6.67
CA THR A 187 7.67 -14.82 -7.32
C THR A 187 6.41 -14.76 -6.45
N LYS A 188 6.56 -14.93 -5.12
CA LYS A 188 5.42 -14.80 -4.20
C LYS A 188 4.90 -13.37 -4.12
N LEU A 189 5.78 -12.37 -4.18
CA LEU A 189 5.38 -10.96 -4.20
C LEU A 189 4.68 -10.57 -5.52
N LYS A 190 5.09 -11.14 -6.67
CA LYS A 190 4.43 -10.89 -7.97
C LYS A 190 3.02 -11.50 -8.07
N ASN A 191 2.75 -12.56 -7.30
CA ASN A 191 1.52 -13.34 -7.39
C ASN A 191 0.50 -13.03 -6.27
N ASN A 192 0.84 -12.15 -5.32
CA ASN A 192 -0.07 -11.58 -4.32
C ASN A 192 -0.58 -10.21 -4.79
#